data_AF-A0A941SQF5-F1
#
_entry.id   AF-A0A941SQF5-F1
#
_cell.length_a   1.000
_cell.length_b   1.000
_cell.length_c   1.000
_cell.angle_alpha   90.00
_cell.angle_beta   90.00
_cell.angle_gamma   90.00
#
_symmetry.space_group_name_H-M   'P 1'
#
loop_
_entity.id
_entity.type
_entity.pdbx_description
1 polymer ?
#
loop_
_entity_poly.entity_id
_entity_poly.type
_entity_poly.pdbx_seq_one_letter_code
_entity_poly.pdbx_strand_id
1 'polypeptide(L)'
;MRCGFLIAALTLVTACAPSAADAPIPEQWRAIDIEAAPVSFGEAIVGRLVYRGGLELHSRDHAFGGLSDIEVLDGDRFLSQSDNGEWFEGDLVLGADGALTGVANVRTAMMRDERGQPFANKQEADSEDITQLPDGRIAVSFEQTQTIRIYDLNRDGPFGAAAPGPPLAGVERLPLNQGLEALAALADGTLVVGAEGGDQPTTPIWLAPLNAQTPVPIAAHFPLSDGFSLTSLDRMPNGDLVAMERFYAPVIGARARIVRIPASEVHPSDAPMRVEQLAQLGPPHPVDNFEGVSAVRMPNGVTRLYIVSDDNFSRR
;
A
#
# COMPACT_ATOMS: atom_id res chain seq x y z
N MET A 1 48.76 70.13 -27.14
CA MET A 1 48.19 69.31 -26.06
C MET A 1 46.78 68.89 -26.43
N ARG A 2 46.57 67.65 -26.86
CA ARG A 2 45.25 67.03 -27.04
C ARG A 2 45.34 65.58 -26.55
N CYS A 3 44.65 65.31 -25.44
CA CYS A 3 44.52 64.01 -24.81
C CYS A 3 43.77 63.03 -25.72
N GLY A 4 44.37 61.86 -25.99
CA GLY A 4 43.66 60.71 -26.52
C GLY A 4 43.22 59.81 -25.38
N PHE A 5 41.91 59.63 -25.21
CA PHE A 5 41.33 58.71 -24.22
C PHE A 5 41.34 57.28 -24.78
N LEU A 6 41.91 56.33 -24.03
CA LEU A 6 41.66 54.90 -24.25
C LEU A 6 40.33 54.54 -23.58
N ILE A 7 39.38 54.02 -24.36
CA ILE A 7 38.18 53.37 -23.84
C ILE A 7 38.50 51.88 -23.69
N ALA A 8 38.60 51.41 -22.45
CA ALA A 8 38.60 49.99 -22.16
C ALA A 8 37.15 49.50 -22.14
N ALA A 9 36.74 48.75 -23.17
CA ALA A 9 35.45 48.09 -23.20
C ALA A 9 35.55 46.79 -22.37
N LEU A 10 34.90 46.78 -21.21
CA LEU A 10 34.76 45.59 -20.38
C LEU A 10 33.56 44.79 -20.88
N THR A 11 33.79 43.77 -21.71
CA THR A 11 32.77 42.80 -22.09
C THR A 11 32.51 41.88 -20.88
N LEU A 12 31.43 42.11 -20.15
CA LEU A 12 30.90 41.15 -19.19
C LEU A 12 30.34 39.94 -19.95
N VAL A 13 31.10 38.85 -19.97
CA VAL A 13 30.56 37.53 -20.28
C VAL A 13 29.77 37.09 -19.04
N THR A 14 28.45 37.22 -19.09
CA THR A 14 27.58 36.61 -18.08
C THR A 14 27.64 35.10 -18.25
N ALA A 15 28.54 34.46 -17.50
CA ALA A 15 28.47 33.03 -17.30
C ALA A 15 27.20 32.76 -16.48
N CYS A 16 26.21 32.09 -17.07
CA CYS A 16 25.13 31.46 -16.32
C CYS A 16 25.79 30.45 -15.38
N ALA A 17 25.95 30.81 -14.10
CA ALA A 17 26.27 29.83 -13.09
C ALA A 17 25.06 28.88 -12.98
N PRO A 18 25.26 27.55 -12.98
CA PRO A 18 24.18 26.62 -12.71
C PRO A 18 23.52 27.00 -11.38
N SER A 19 22.20 27.07 -11.38
CA SER A 19 21.45 27.35 -10.15
C SER A 19 21.60 26.16 -9.21
N ALA A 20 21.49 26.37 -7.90
CA ALA A 20 21.34 25.25 -6.95
C ALA A 20 20.10 24.38 -7.27
N ALA A 21 19.17 24.89 -8.09
CA ALA A 21 18.04 24.14 -8.65
C ALA A 21 18.42 23.14 -9.75
N ASP A 22 19.63 23.23 -10.32
CA ASP A 22 20.16 22.29 -11.34
C ASP A 22 21.03 21.19 -10.72
N ALA A 23 21.19 21.17 -9.39
CA ALA A 23 21.84 20.06 -8.71
C ALA A 23 20.96 18.81 -8.88
N PRO A 24 21.48 17.69 -9.44
CA PRO A 24 20.71 16.46 -9.49
C PRO A 24 20.30 16.10 -8.08
N ILE A 25 18.98 15.96 -7.87
CA ILE A 25 18.43 15.40 -6.64
C ILE A 25 19.13 14.05 -6.46
N PRO A 26 19.86 13.81 -5.35
CA PRO A 26 20.47 12.51 -5.10
C PRO A 26 19.43 11.43 -5.34
N GLU A 27 19.79 10.36 -6.04
CA GLU A 27 18.88 9.25 -6.33
C GLU A 27 18.23 8.80 -5.02
N GLN A 28 16.94 9.09 -4.87
CA GLN A 28 16.22 8.91 -3.60
C GLN A 28 15.85 7.44 -3.37
N TRP A 29 15.80 6.69 -4.47
CA TRP A 29 15.60 5.26 -4.48
C TRP A 29 16.93 4.53 -4.54
N ARG A 30 16.99 3.38 -3.87
CA ARG A 30 18.14 2.49 -3.91
C ARG A 30 17.70 1.17 -4.50
N ALA A 31 18.33 0.76 -5.61
CA ALA A 31 18.07 -0.56 -6.20
C ALA A 31 18.39 -1.68 -5.19
N ILE A 32 17.57 -2.72 -5.17
CA ILE A 32 17.77 -3.93 -4.39
C ILE A 32 17.63 -5.16 -5.27
N ASP A 33 18.47 -6.16 -5.00
CA ASP A 33 18.40 -7.43 -5.71
C ASP A 33 17.32 -8.30 -5.06
N ILE A 34 16.33 -8.71 -5.85
CA ILE A 34 15.29 -9.67 -5.44
C ILE A 34 15.46 -10.97 -6.24
N GLU A 35 15.66 -12.07 -5.53
CA GLU A 35 15.54 -13.43 -6.06
C GLU A 35 14.07 -13.84 -5.96
N ALA A 36 13.45 -14.19 -7.10
CA ALA A 36 12.06 -14.63 -7.14
C ALA A 36 11.99 -16.12 -7.53
N ALA A 37 11.40 -16.94 -6.68
CA ALA A 37 11.13 -18.35 -6.95
C ALA A 37 9.63 -18.57 -7.22
N PRO A 38 9.24 -19.35 -8.24
CA PRO A 38 7.83 -19.59 -8.52
C PRO A 38 7.19 -20.45 -7.43
N VAL A 39 6.04 -20.00 -6.94
CA VAL A 39 5.17 -20.76 -6.06
C VAL A 39 4.08 -21.43 -6.91
N SER A 40 3.63 -22.61 -6.51
CA SER A 40 2.47 -23.28 -7.12
C SER A 40 1.45 -23.57 -6.05
N PHE A 41 0.18 -23.24 -6.32
CA PHE A 41 -0.92 -23.54 -5.42
C PHE A 41 -1.44 -24.98 -5.51
N GLY A 42 -0.89 -25.79 -6.43
CA GLY A 42 -1.31 -27.18 -6.66
C GLY A 42 -2.68 -27.32 -7.35
N GLU A 43 -3.48 -26.26 -7.38
CA GLU A 43 -4.78 -26.19 -8.03
C GLU A 43 -4.89 -24.94 -8.92
N ALA A 44 -5.59 -25.07 -10.04
CA ALA A 44 -5.81 -23.94 -10.96
C ALA A 44 -6.92 -22.99 -10.49
N ILE A 45 -7.81 -23.45 -9.60
CA ILE A 45 -8.97 -22.71 -9.12
C ILE A 45 -9.03 -22.85 -7.60
N VAL A 46 -9.10 -21.72 -6.89
CA VAL A 46 -9.31 -21.68 -5.45
C VAL A 46 -10.58 -20.87 -5.18
N GLY A 47 -11.63 -21.56 -4.70
CA GLY A 47 -12.96 -20.96 -4.58
C GLY A 47 -13.49 -20.48 -5.93
N ARG A 48 -13.61 -19.17 -6.09
CA ARG A 48 -14.09 -18.47 -7.30
C ARG A 48 -12.97 -17.83 -8.11
N LEU A 49 -11.72 -17.94 -7.64
CA LEU A 49 -10.56 -17.32 -8.26
C LEU A 49 -9.76 -18.35 -9.05
N VAL A 50 -9.20 -17.91 -10.18
CA VAL A 50 -8.25 -18.70 -10.97
C VAL A 50 -6.85 -18.29 -10.54
N TYR A 51 -6.02 -19.26 -10.15
CA TYR A 51 -4.63 -19.01 -9.82
C TYR A 51 -3.84 -18.60 -11.07
N ARG A 52 -3.04 -17.54 -10.97
CA ARG A 52 -2.31 -16.99 -12.13
C ARG A 52 -0.84 -16.70 -11.83
N GLY A 53 -0.21 -17.55 -11.03
CA GLY A 53 1.18 -17.44 -10.65
C GLY A 53 1.35 -16.78 -9.28
N GLY A 54 2.51 -17.01 -8.69
CA GLY A 54 2.89 -16.56 -7.36
C GLY A 54 4.39 -16.71 -7.20
N LEU A 55 4.96 -15.91 -6.32
CA LEU A 55 6.39 -15.80 -6.13
C LEU A 55 6.72 -15.87 -4.65
N GLU A 56 7.79 -16.57 -4.32
CA GLU A 56 8.51 -16.40 -3.07
C GLU A 56 9.68 -15.45 -3.37
N LEU A 57 9.73 -14.33 -2.65
CA LEU A 57 10.72 -13.28 -2.86
C LEU A 57 11.76 -13.34 -1.75
N HIS A 58 13.04 -13.27 -2.14
CA HIS A 58 14.15 -13.21 -1.21
C HIS A 58 15.09 -12.07 -1.58
N SER A 59 15.61 -11.38 -0.56
CA SER A 59 16.73 -10.47 -0.71
C SER A 59 17.76 -10.69 0.39
N ARG A 60 19.00 -10.36 0.09
CA ARG A 60 20.05 -10.21 1.12
C ARG A 60 20.08 -8.80 1.71
N ASP A 61 19.29 -7.90 1.15
CA ASP A 61 19.17 -6.54 1.63
C ASP A 61 18.41 -6.51 2.96
N HIS A 62 18.99 -5.86 3.97
CA HIS A 62 18.38 -5.79 5.30
C HIS A 62 17.12 -4.92 5.37
N ALA A 63 16.88 -4.08 4.36
CA ALA A 63 15.65 -3.31 4.29
C ALA A 63 14.45 -4.18 3.89
N PHE A 64 14.68 -5.23 3.09
CA PHE A 64 13.61 -6.04 2.51
C PHE A 64 12.99 -7.02 3.53
N GLY A 65 11.66 -7.07 3.55
CA GLY A 65 10.83 -7.85 4.47
C GLY A 65 9.70 -6.98 5.03
N GLY A 66 8.83 -7.56 5.87
CA GLY A 66 7.82 -6.76 6.58
C GLY A 66 6.71 -6.18 5.69
N LEU A 67 6.46 -6.75 4.51
CA LEU A 67 5.58 -6.14 3.51
C LEU A 67 4.10 -6.25 3.93
N SER A 68 3.48 -5.13 4.32
CA SER A 68 2.10 -5.17 4.82
C SER A 68 1.02 -4.92 3.76
N ASP A 69 1.31 -4.20 2.67
CA ASP A 69 0.37 -4.12 1.54
C ASP A 69 1.04 -3.91 0.17
N ILE A 70 0.28 -4.12 -0.91
CA ILE A 70 0.67 -3.94 -2.31
C ILE A 70 -0.40 -3.17 -3.10
N GLU A 71 0.00 -2.11 -3.78
CA GLU A 71 -0.80 -1.37 -4.74
C GLU A 71 -0.22 -1.57 -6.15
N VAL A 72 -1.00 -2.16 -7.07
CA VAL A 72 -0.56 -2.36 -8.46
C VAL A 72 -1.02 -1.19 -9.33
N LEU A 73 -0.04 -0.44 -9.80
CA LEU A 73 -0.20 0.78 -10.59
C LEU A 73 -0.23 0.46 -12.10
N ASP A 74 -0.53 1.48 -12.89
CA ASP A 74 -0.45 1.41 -14.34
C ASP A 74 0.92 0.91 -14.84
N GLY A 75 0.89 0.09 -15.88
CA GLY A 75 2.09 -0.45 -16.52
C GLY A 75 2.73 -1.62 -15.78
N ASP A 76 1.95 -2.39 -15.03
CA ASP A 76 2.40 -3.54 -14.22
C ASP A 76 3.43 -3.16 -13.15
N ARG A 77 3.46 -1.88 -12.74
CA ARG A 77 4.26 -1.43 -11.61
C ARG A 77 3.57 -1.81 -10.31
N PHE A 78 4.34 -2.15 -9.30
CA PHE A 78 3.82 -2.27 -7.94
C PHE A 78 4.48 -1.23 -7.03
N LEU A 79 3.71 -0.74 -6.07
CA LEU A 79 4.18 -0.08 -4.88
C LEU A 79 3.80 -0.96 -3.69
N SER A 80 4.67 -1.04 -2.70
CA SER A 80 4.43 -1.73 -1.44
C SER A 80 5.09 -0.92 -0.33
N GLN A 81 4.65 -1.14 0.89
CA GLN A 81 5.27 -0.58 2.08
C GLN A 81 5.64 -1.70 3.03
N SER A 82 6.59 -1.42 3.93
CA SER A 82 6.87 -2.27 5.09
C SER A 82 6.51 -1.60 6.40
N ASP A 83 6.09 -2.40 7.38
CA ASP A 83 5.95 -2.10 8.82
C ASP A 83 7.22 -1.54 9.51
N ASN A 84 8.33 -1.38 8.77
CA ASN A 84 9.55 -0.68 9.19
C ASN A 84 9.70 0.73 8.55
N GLY A 85 8.70 1.20 7.80
CA GLY A 85 8.68 2.50 7.15
C GLY A 85 9.55 2.58 5.89
N GLU A 86 9.62 1.52 5.11
CA GLU A 86 10.26 1.48 3.79
C GLU A 86 9.20 1.44 2.69
N TRP A 87 9.43 2.19 1.62
CA TRP A 87 8.76 2.00 0.34
C TRP A 87 9.50 0.94 -0.47
N PHE A 88 8.74 0.08 -1.16
CA PHE A 88 9.26 -0.76 -2.23
C PHE A 88 8.48 -0.48 -3.51
N GLU A 89 9.18 -0.28 -4.61
CA GLU A 89 8.54 -0.28 -5.92
C GLU A 89 9.35 -1.06 -6.94
N GLY A 90 8.66 -1.56 -7.96
CA GLY A 90 9.27 -2.28 -9.06
C GLY A 90 8.23 -2.66 -10.10
N ASP A 91 8.61 -3.57 -10.99
CA ASP A 91 7.76 -4.06 -12.07
C ASP A 91 7.39 -5.52 -11.83
N LEU A 92 6.11 -5.85 -12.00
CA LEU A 92 5.63 -7.22 -12.08
C LEU A 92 5.99 -7.79 -13.46
N VAL A 93 6.64 -8.94 -13.49
CA VAL A 93 6.99 -9.62 -14.74
C VAL A 93 5.95 -10.67 -15.07
N LEU A 94 5.18 -10.42 -16.13
CA LEU A 94 4.13 -11.31 -16.60
C LEU A 94 4.60 -12.15 -17.80
N GLY A 95 4.31 -13.45 -17.76
CA GLY A 95 4.53 -14.37 -18.88
C GLY A 95 3.59 -14.10 -20.05
N ALA A 96 3.83 -14.78 -21.18
CA ALA A 96 3.02 -14.63 -22.39
C ALA A 96 1.54 -15.04 -22.19
N ASP A 97 1.27 -15.92 -21.22
CA ASP A 97 -0.07 -16.32 -20.79
C ASP A 97 -0.67 -15.39 -19.71
N GLY A 98 0.04 -14.32 -19.35
CA GLY A 98 -0.31 -13.36 -18.30
C GLY A 98 -0.20 -13.90 -16.88
N ALA A 99 0.53 -14.99 -16.65
CA ALA A 99 0.88 -15.46 -15.31
C ALA A 99 2.00 -14.59 -14.70
N LEU A 100 1.97 -14.39 -13.38
CA LEU A 100 3.07 -13.75 -12.65
C LEU A 100 4.28 -14.69 -12.63
N THR A 101 5.42 -14.20 -13.10
CA THR A 101 6.64 -15.00 -13.30
C THR A 101 7.89 -14.43 -12.64
N GLY A 102 7.85 -13.17 -12.20
CA GLY A 102 8.95 -12.54 -11.47
C GLY A 102 8.63 -11.09 -11.10
N VAL A 103 9.62 -10.43 -10.54
CA VAL A 103 9.66 -8.98 -10.33
C VAL A 103 10.98 -8.44 -10.91
N ALA A 104 10.99 -7.18 -11.33
CA ALA A 104 12.17 -6.52 -11.89
C ALA A 104 12.29 -5.08 -11.38
N ASN A 105 13.50 -4.52 -11.53
CA ASN A 105 13.81 -3.11 -11.22
C ASN A 105 13.39 -2.68 -9.81
N VAL A 106 13.44 -3.60 -8.85
CA VAL A 106 12.99 -3.34 -7.48
C VAL A 106 13.94 -2.36 -6.81
N ARG A 107 13.35 -1.35 -6.17
CA ARG A 107 14.06 -0.32 -5.43
C ARG A 107 13.33 0.03 -4.15
N THR A 108 14.10 0.47 -3.16
CA THR A 108 13.62 0.81 -1.81
C THR A 108 13.95 2.25 -1.46
N ALA A 109 13.11 2.85 -0.62
CA ALA A 109 13.37 4.16 -0.04
C ALA A 109 12.64 4.34 1.30
N MET A 110 13.33 4.87 2.30
CA MET A 110 12.73 5.18 3.59
C MET A 110 11.62 6.24 3.45
N MET A 111 10.47 5.96 4.05
CA MET A 111 9.35 6.89 4.18
C MET A 111 9.74 8.12 5.01
N ARG A 112 8.91 9.17 4.92
CA ARG A 112 9.09 10.43 5.65
C ARG A 112 7.84 10.83 6.43
N ASP A 113 8.07 11.49 7.55
CA ASP A 113 7.03 12.13 8.35
C ASP A 113 6.51 13.42 7.69
N GLU A 114 5.60 14.12 8.35
CA GLU A 114 5.00 15.38 7.89
C GLU A 114 5.99 16.56 7.87
N ARG A 115 7.20 16.36 8.41
CA ARG A 115 8.32 17.32 8.37
C ARG A 115 9.35 16.96 7.30
N GLY A 116 9.11 15.91 6.51
CA GLY A 116 10.06 15.39 5.53
C GLY A 116 11.28 14.74 6.18
N GLN A 117 11.19 14.32 7.44
CA GLN A 117 12.25 13.63 8.17
C GLN A 117 12.01 12.12 8.22
N PRO A 118 13.06 11.30 8.35
CA PRO A 118 12.87 9.90 8.74
C PRO A 118 12.08 9.79 10.05
N PHE A 119 11.27 8.74 10.19
CA PHE A 119 10.58 8.45 11.43
C PHE A 119 11.56 8.26 12.59
N ALA A 120 11.17 8.68 13.80
CA ALA A 120 12.07 8.65 14.95
C ALA A 120 12.33 7.22 15.47
N ASN A 121 11.40 6.29 15.23
CA ASN A 121 11.44 4.90 15.69
C ASN A 121 10.45 4.04 14.87
N LYS A 122 10.52 2.71 15.05
CA LYS A 122 9.63 1.74 14.36
C LYS A 122 8.15 2.03 14.62
N GLN A 123 7.76 2.37 15.86
CA GLN A 123 6.35 2.60 16.19
C GLN A 123 5.74 3.75 15.37
N GLU A 124 6.50 4.82 15.12
CA GLU A 124 6.00 5.93 14.29
C GLU A 124 5.95 5.60 12.79
N ALA A 125 6.72 4.59 12.38
CA ALA A 125 6.91 4.12 11.01
C ALA A 125 6.02 2.93 10.63
N ASP A 126 5.29 2.37 11.61
CA ASP A 126 4.43 1.19 11.53
C ASP A 126 3.27 1.46 10.57
N SER A 127 3.48 1.20 9.27
CA SER A 127 2.49 1.36 8.21
C SER A 127 1.82 0.03 7.89
N GLU A 128 0.51 0.08 7.65
CA GLU A 128 -0.31 -1.13 7.54
C GLU A 128 -0.92 -1.32 6.15
N ASP A 129 -1.51 -0.28 5.56
CA ASP A 129 -2.19 -0.41 4.27
C ASP A 129 -1.96 0.82 3.38
N ILE A 130 -1.99 0.63 2.06
CA ILE A 130 -1.78 1.70 1.08
C ILE A 130 -2.87 1.71 0.01
N THR A 131 -3.18 2.91 -0.50
CA THR A 131 -4.07 3.02 -1.66
C THR A 131 -3.73 4.20 -2.54
N GLN A 132 -3.82 4.02 -3.86
CA GLN A 132 -3.70 5.12 -4.81
C GLN A 132 -5.00 5.96 -4.86
N LEU A 133 -4.87 7.24 -4.56
CA LEU A 133 -5.93 8.23 -4.73
C LEU A 133 -6.19 8.51 -6.22
N PRO A 134 -7.40 9.00 -6.60
CA PRO A 134 -7.72 9.31 -7.99
C PRO A 134 -6.81 10.34 -8.67
N ASP A 135 -6.08 11.14 -7.89
CA ASP A 135 -5.10 12.12 -8.39
C ASP A 135 -3.65 11.60 -8.41
N GLY A 136 -3.45 10.31 -8.13
CA GLY A 136 -2.17 9.63 -8.18
C GLY A 136 -1.32 9.74 -6.92
N ARG A 137 -1.78 10.47 -5.90
CA ARG A 137 -1.16 10.45 -4.56
C ARG A 137 -1.43 9.12 -3.87
N ILE A 138 -0.63 8.79 -2.87
CA ILE A 138 -0.75 7.55 -2.10
C ILE A 138 -1.22 7.89 -0.69
N ALA A 139 -2.31 7.27 -0.24
CA ALA A 139 -2.70 7.29 1.16
C ALA A 139 -2.12 6.06 1.87
N VAL A 140 -1.67 6.24 3.11
CA VAL A 140 -1.07 5.19 3.94
C VAL A 140 -1.64 5.27 5.34
N SER A 141 -2.05 4.14 5.92
CA SER A 141 -2.45 4.05 7.33
C SER A 141 -1.27 3.64 8.22
N PHE A 142 -1.32 4.08 9.49
CA PHE A 142 -0.28 3.78 10.49
C PHE A 142 -0.90 3.26 11.79
N GLU A 143 -0.45 2.10 12.28
CA GLU A 143 -1.02 1.41 13.44
C GLU A 143 -0.86 2.24 14.73
N GLN A 144 0.36 2.56 15.13
CA GLN A 144 0.60 3.09 16.49
C GLN A 144 0.07 4.51 16.69
N THR A 145 0.03 5.30 15.61
CA THR A 145 -0.51 6.67 15.65
C THR A 145 -2.00 6.72 15.30
N GLN A 146 -2.54 5.66 14.70
CA GLN A 146 -3.92 5.57 14.21
C GLN A 146 -4.24 6.73 13.26
N THR A 147 -3.30 7.04 12.37
CA THR A 147 -3.41 8.15 11.42
C THR A 147 -3.33 7.68 9.98
N ILE A 148 -3.81 8.53 9.07
CA ILE A 148 -3.62 8.39 7.64
C ILE A 148 -2.69 9.51 7.19
N ARG A 149 -1.70 9.18 6.37
CA ARG A 149 -0.78 10.13 5.74
C ARG A 149 -0.88 10.05 4.23
N ILE A 150 -0.74 11.19 3.56
CA ILE A 150 -0.85 11.31 2.10
C ILE A 150 0.50 11.70 1.53
N TYR A 151 1.00 10.91 0.58
CA TYR A 151 2.28 11.09 -0.10
C TYR A 151 2.06 11.43 -1.57
N ASP A 152 2.81 12.40 -2.08
CA ASP A 152 2.83 12.76 -3.50
C ASP A 152 4.16 12.30 -4.12
N LEU A 153 4.28 10.98 -4.35
CA LEU A 153 5.51 10.37 -4.86
C LEU A 153 5.88 10.87 -6.27
N ASN A 154 4.89 11.33 -7.04
CA ASN A 154 5.12 11.88 -8.38
C ASN A 154 5.72 13.28 -8.33
N ARG A 155 5.28 14.12 -7.40
CA ARG A 155 5.78 15.50 -7.24
C ARG A 155 7.06 15.57 -6.41
N ASP A 156 7.09 14.85 -5.28
CA ASP A 156 8.10 15.05 -4.24
C ASP A 156 9.09 13.87 -4.12
N GLY A 157 8.80 12.74 -4.78
CA GLY A 157 9.55 11.50 -4.61
C GLY A 157 9.33 10.84 -3.24
N PRO A 158 10.03 9.74 -2.95
CA PRO A 158 9.88 9.02 -1.67
C PRO A 158 10.35 9.82 -0.45
N PHE A 159 11.09 10.92 -0.64
CA PHE A 159 11.54 11.79 0.44
C PHE A 159 10.67 13.04 0.65
N GLY A 160 9.53 13.13 -0.03
CA GLY A 160 8.54 14.17 0.20
C GLY A 160 7.96 14.11 1.61
N ALA A 161 7.69 15.28 2.19
CA ALA A 161 6.95 15.35 3.44
C ALA A 161 5.52 14.83 3.24
N ALA A 162 5.06 14.00 4.17
CA ALA A 162 3.66 13.57 4.18
C ALA A 162 2.72 14.76 4.46
N ALA A 163 1.55 14.77 3.82
CA ALA A 163 0.44 15.60 4.27
C ALA A 163 -0.45 14.77 5.22
N PRO A 164 -1.05 15.38 6.27
CA PRO A 164 -2.02 14.69 7.10
C PRO A 164 -3.26 14.30 6.27
N GLY A 165 -3.73 13.07 6.44
CA GLY A 165 -5.01 12.59 5.93
C GLY A 165 -6.19 13.03 6.82
N PRO A 166 -7.41 12.60 6.49
CA PRO A 166 -8.59 12.95 7.27
C PRO A 166 -8.53 12.33 8.68
N PRO A 167 -8.84 13.10 9.75
CA PRO A 167 -8.90 12.55 11.10
C PRO A 167 -10.14 11.66 11.26
N LEU A 168 -10.00 10.58 12.03
CA LEU A 168 -11.07 9.62 12.31
C LEU A 168 -11.48 9.71 13.79
N ALA A 169 -12.78 9.65 14.06
CA ALA A 169 -13.30 9.65 15.41
C ALA A 169 -13.32 8.22 15.97
N GLY A 170 -12.86 8.05 17.21
CA GLY A 170 -13.01 6.80 17.94
C GLY A 170 -11.87 5.81 17.79
N VAL A 171 -10.83 6.16 17.02
CA VAL A 171 -9.62 5.35 16.87
C VAL A 171 -8.87 5.18 18.19
N GLU A 172 -9.00 6.13 19.12
CA GLU A 172 -8.41 6.04 20.46
C GLU A 172 -9.01 4.94 21.34
N ARG A 173 -10.10 4.31 20.89
CA ARG A 173 -10.77 3.20 21.58
C ARG A 173 -10.43 1.84 20.97
N LEU A 174 -9.66 1.80 19.89
CA LEU A 174 -9.17 0.55 19.34
C LEU A 174 -8.29 -0.17 20.38
N PRO A 175 -8.37 -1.50 20.48
CA PRO A 175 -7.42 -2.28 21.28
C PRO A 175 -5.97 -1.94 20.94
N LEU A 176 -5.07 -2.10 21.92
CA LEU A 176 -3.65 -1.74 21.76
C LEU A 176 -2.91 -2.51 20.65
N ASN A 177 -3.49 -3.60 20.17
CA ASN A 177 -2.93 -4.51 19.18
C ASN A 177 -3.81 -4.57 17.92
N GLN A 178 -4.53 -3.48 17.61
CA GLN A 178 -5.37 -3.37 16.42
C GLN A 178 -5.12 -2.01 15.76
N GLY A 179 -4.70 -2.04 14.51
CA GLY A 179 -4.42 -0.86 13.70
C GLY A 179 -5.56 -0.47 12.75
N LEU A 180 -5.33 0.61 12.01
CA LEU A 180 -6.06 0.90 10.79
C LEU A 180 -5.44 0.07 9.66
N GLU A 181 -5.84 -1.19 9.55
CA GLU A 181 -5.22 -2.14 8.61
C GLU A 181 -5.91 -2.25 7.26
N ALA A 182 -7.01 -1.53 7.03
CA ALA A 182 -7.73 -1.63 5.75
C ALA A 182 -7.98 -0.24 5.16
N LEU A 183 -7.59 0.00 3.93
CA LEU A 183 -7.61 1.32 3.30
C LEU A 183 -7.84 1.22 1.79
N ALA A 184 -8.97 1.75 1.30
CA ALA A 184 -9.23 1.87 -0.15
C ALA A 184 -9.71 3.28 -0.54
N ALA A 185 -9.36 3.73 -1.74
CA ALA A 185 -9.86 4.99 -2.30
C ALA A 185 -11.07 4.77 -3.23
N LEU A 186 -12.18 5.47 -2.96
CA LEU A 186 -13.32 5.54 -3.87
C LEU A 186 -13.06 6.50 -5.05
N ALA A 187 -13.89 6.40 -6.09
CA ALA A 187 -13.77 7.19 -7.31
C ALA A 187 -13.80 8.71 -7.06
N ASP A 188 -14.50 9.14 -6.01
CA ASP A 188 -14.66 10.53 -5.62
C ASP A 188 -13.56 11.01 -4.64
N GLY A 189 -12.60 10.15 -4.31
CA GLY A 189 -11.52 10.41 -3.36
C GLY A 189 -11.87 10.17 -1.90
N THR A 190 -13.08 9.69 -1.59
CA THR A 190 -13.42 9.23 -0.23
C THR A 190 -12.57 8.01 0.13
N LEU A 191 -11.94 8.02 1.29
CA LEU A 191 -11.23 6.87 1.83
C LEU A 191 -12.21 5.96 2.58
N VAL A 192 -12.20 4.67 2.26
CA VAL A 192 -12.78 3.61 3.08
C VAL A 192 -11.68 3.12 3.99
N VAL A 193 -11.86 3.26 5.30
CA VAL A 193 -10.85 2.89 6.29
C VAL A 193 -11.46 1.85 7.22
N GLY A 194 -10.77 0.76 7.47
CA GLY A 194 -11.16 -0.30 8.41
C GLY A 194 -10.10 -0.52 9.47
N ALA A 195 -10.55 -0.81 10.68
CA ALA A 195 -9.65 -1.27 11.73
C ALA A 195 -9.46 -2.80 11.66
N GLU A 196 -8.34 -3.28 12.19
CA GLU A 196 -8.17 -4.70 12.47
C GLU A 196 -9.24 -5.20 13.47
N GLY A 197 -9.38 -6.51 13.64
CA GLY A 197 -10.38 -7.09 14.54
C GLY A 197 -10.08 -8.54 14.92
N GLY A 198 -11.06 -9.44 14.73
CA GLY A 198 -10.90 -10.89 14.90
C GLY A 198 -11.60 -11.45 16.15
N ASP A 199 -11.59 -10.69 17.26
CA ASP A 199 -12.21 -11.12 18.54
C ASP A 199 -13.66 -10.66 18.71
N GLN A 200 -14.10 -9.70 17.90
CA GLN A 200 -15.45 -9.16 17.89
C GLN A 200 -16.19 -9.62 16.63
N PRO A 201 -17.55 -9.66 16.63
CA PRO A 201 -18.31 -10.04 15.44
C PRO A 201 -18.19 -9.03 14.28
N THR A 202 -17.67 -7.84 14.55
CA THR A 202 -17.49 -6.77 13.57
C THR A 202 -16.34 -5.85 13.94
N THR A 203 -15.77 -5.16 12.95
CA THR A 203 -14.81 -4.05 13.12
C THR A 203 -15.35 -2.75 12.49
N PRO A 204 -15.05 -1.55 13.03
CA PRO A 204 -15.50 -0.29 12.46
C PRO A 204 -14.97 -0.02 11.04
N ILE A 205 -15.81 0.61 10.23
CA ILE A 205 -15.46 1.20 8.93
C ILE A 205 -15.80 2.69 8.93
N TRP A 206 -14.86 3.51 8.50
CA TRP A 206 -15.04 4.93 8.23
C TRP A 206 -15.14 5.18 6.73
N LEU A 207 -15.99 6.14 6.35
CA LEU A 207 -16.05 6.71 4.99
C LEU A 207 -15.59 8.16 5.09
N ALA A 208 -14.31 8.39 4.89
CA ALA A 208 -13.63 9.64 5.21
C ALA A 208 -13.34 10.47 3.93
N PRO A 209 -14.04 11.59 3.72
CA PRO A 209 -13.68 12.52 2.65
C PRO A 209 -12.25 13.02 2.86
N LEU A 210 -11.44 13.03 1.80
CA LEU A 210 -10.02 13.39 1.88
C LEU A 210 -9.76 14.79 2.48
N ASN A 211 -10.71 15.71 2.32
CA ASN A 211 -10.63 17.09 2.83
C ASN A 211 -11.32 17.29 4.19
N ALA A 212 -11.71 16.23 4.89
CA ALA A 212 -12.31 16.33 6.21
C ALA A 212 -11.32 16.97 7.20
N GLN A 213 -11.76 18.03 7.88
CA GLN A 213 -10.96 18.75 8.89
C GLN A 213 -11.38 18.42 10.33
N THR A 214 -12.51 17.73 10.48
CA THR A 214 -13.04 17.29 11.77
C THR A 214 -13.09 15.77 11.80
N PRO A 215 -12.89 15.13 12.98
CA PRO A 215 -12.93 13.68 13.09
C PRO A 215 -14.19 13.07 12.46
N VAL A 216 -13.99 12.20 11.46
CA VAL A 216 -15.06 11.51 10.75
C VAL A 216 -15.62 10.39 11.64
N PRO A 217 -16.95 10.32 11.87
CA PRO A 217 -17.54 9.24 12.67
C PRO A 217 -17.46 7.89 11.95
N ILE A 218 -17.53 6.81 12.72
CA ILE A 218 -17.73 5.45 12.19
C ILE A 218 -19.00 5.47 11.33
N ALA A 219 -18.90 5.00 10.09
CA ALA A 219 -19.99 5.01 9.12
C ALA A 219 -20.70 3.66 9.05
N ALA A 220 -19.96 2.56 9.15
CA ALA A 220 -20.47 1.21 9.01
C ALA A 220 -19.57 0.23 9.77
N HIS A 221 -19.86 -1.06 9.64
CA HIS A 221 -19.07 -2.13 10.26
C HIS A 221 -18.83 -3.26 9.26
N PHE A 222 -17.60 -3.75 9.21
CA PHE A 222 -17.23 -4.94 8.46
C PHE A 222 -17.51 -6.19 9.32
N PRO A 223 -18.18 -7.23 8.78
CA PRO A 223 -18.45 -8.45 9.52
C PRO A 223 -17.19 -9.31 9.68
N LEU A 224 -16.93 -9.78 10.89
CA LEU A 224 -15.83 -10.71 11.17
C LEU A 224 -16.41 -12.07 11.57
N SER A 225 -15.76 -13.14 11.12
CA SER A 225 -16.18 -14.50 11.42
C SER A 225 -14.99 -15.43 11.54
N ASP A 226 -15.17 -16.53 12.29
CA ASP A 226 -14.22 -17.64 12.33
C ASP A 226 -12.79 -17.26 12.78
N GLY A 227 -12.67 -16.15 13.52
CA GLY A 227 -11.40 -15.61 14.01
C GLY A 227 -10.57 -14.87 12.97
N PHE A 228 -11.12 -14.59 11.79
CA PHE A 228 -10.44 -13.77 10.78
C PHE A 228 -10.50 -12.28 11.13
N SER A 229 -9.38 -11.61 10.92
CA SER A 229 -9.20 -10.16 11.01
C SER A 229 -9.16 -9.53 9.63
N LEU A 230 -9.67 -8.32 9.48
CA LEU A 230 -9.55 -7.51 8.26
C LEU A 230 -8.15 -6.86 8.21
N THR A 231 -7.41 -7.07 7.12
CA THR A 231 -6.00 -6.64 7.01
C THR A 231 -5.64 -5.86 5.74
N SER A 232 -6.56 -5.74 4.77
CA SER A 232 -6.39 -4.83 3.63
C SER A 232 -7.71 -4.65 2.86
N LEU A 233 -7.85 -3.52 2.17
CA LEU A 233 -8.93 -3.25 1.22
C LEU A 233 -8.37 -2.67 -0.09
N ASP A 234 -8.98 -3.04 -1.22
CA ASP A 234 -8.78 -2.29 -2.46
C ASP A 234 -10.08 -2.15 -3.26
N ARG A 235 -10.17 -1.12 -4.08
CA ARG A 235 -11.31 -0.86 -4.96
C ARG A 235 -11.14 -1.62 -6.26
N MET A 236 -12.08 -2.52 -6.51
CA MET A 236 -12.17 -3.23 -7.78
C MET A 236 -12.57 -2.29 -8.94
N PRO A 237 -12.19 -2.60 -10.20
CA PRO A 237 -12.52 -1.79 -11.36
C PRO A 237 -14.02 -1.57 -11.64
N ASN A 238 -14.90 -2.39 -11.07
CA ASN A 238 -16.36 -2.25 -11.17
C ASN A 238 -16.96 -1.37 -10.05
N GLY A 239 -16.15 -0.90 -9.10
CA GLY A 239 -16.57 -0.09 -7.96
C GLY A 239 -16.89 -0.88 -6.69
N ASP A 240 -16.92 -2.21 -6.75
CA ASP A 240 -16.91 -3.04 -5.54
C ASP A 240 -15.57 -2.88 -4.80
N LEU A 241 -15.50 -3.33 -3.56
CA LEU A 241 -14.22 -3.51 -2.87
C LEU A 241 -13.86 -4.99 -2.80
N VAL A 242 -12.57 -5.28 -2.78
CA VAL A 242 -12.02 -6.55 -2.34
C VAL A 242 -11.36 -6.33 -0.98
N ALA A 243 -11.48 -7.32 -0.09
CA ALA A 243 -10.82 -7.29 1.20
C ALA A 243 -9.95 -8.54 1.38
N MET A 244 -8.80 -8.35 2.01
CA MET A 244 -8.00 -9.43 2.59
C MET A 244 -8.39 -9.60 4.04
N GLU A 245 -8.55 -10.85 4.44
CA GLU A 245 -8.68 -11.20 5.84
C GLU A 245 -7.66 -12.27 6.22
N ARG A 246 -7.09 -12.13 7.40
CA ARG A 246 -6.06 -12.99 7.94
C ARG A 246 -6.56 -13.76 9.15
N PHE A 247 -6.13 -15.01 9.30
CA PHE A 247 -6.26 -15.78 10.53
C PHE A 247 -4.94 -16.44 10.88
N TYR A 248 -4.59 -16.44 12.17
CA TYR A 248 -3.47 -17.20 12.69
C TYR A 248 -3.79 -17.82 14.05
N ALA A 249 -3.51 -19.11 14.18
CA ALA A 249 -3.46 -19.77 15.48
C ALA A 249 -2.31 -20.80 15.49
N PRO A 250 -1.47 -20.88 16.54
CA PRO A 250 -0.26 -21.70 16.54
C PRO A 250 -0.44 -23.17 16.17
N VAL A 251 -1.59 -23.77 16.51
CA VAL A 251 -1.88 -25.19 16.22
C VAL A 251 -2.49 -25.38 14.83
N ILE A 252 -3.21 -24.38 14.31
CA ILE A 252 -3.95 -24.46 13.04
C ILE A 252 -3.08 -23.96 11.87
N GLY A 253 -2.17 -23.03 12.14
CA GLY A 253 -1.36 -22.30 11.17
C GLY A 253 -2.12 -21.13 10.53
N ALA A 254 -1.42 -20.39 9.66
CA ALA A 254 -1.96 -19.23 8.96
C ALA A 254 -3.05 -19.63 7.94
N ARG A 255 -4.06 -18.77 7.80
CA ARG A 255 -5.09 -18.83 6.74
C ARG A 255 -5.32 -17.42 6.24
N ALA A 256 -5.77 -17.31 5.00
CA ALA A 256 -6.22 -16.05 4.43
C ALA A 256 -7.57 -16.24 3.77
N ARG A 257 -8.37 -15.19 3.70
CA ARG A 257 -9.67 -15.17 3.04
C ARG A 257 -9.77 -13.91 2.20
N ILE A 258 -10.23 -14.08 0.97
CA ILE A 258 -10.46 -12.97 0.04
C ILE A 258 -11.96 -12.84 -0.11
N VAL A 259 -12.50 -11.67 0.21
CA VAL A 259 -13.92 -11.39 0.10
C VAL A 259 -14.20 -10.17 -0.77
N ARG A 260 -15.39 -10.13 -1.37
CA ARG A 260 -15.91 -9.00 -2.13
C ARG A 260 -16.95 -8.26 -1.28
N ILE A 261 -16.86 -6.95 -1.25
CA ILE A 261 -17.89 -6.05 -0.71
C ILE A 261 -18.56 -5.37 -1.91
N PRO A 262 -19.84 -5.65 -2.19
CA PRO A 262 -20.56 -4.94 -3.26
C PRO A 262 -20.55 -3.42 -3.01
N ALA A 263 -20.41 -2.62 -4.06
CA ALA A 263 -20.41 -1.15 -3.95
C ALA A 263 -21.66 -0.60 -3.23
N SER A 264 -22.79 -1.32 -3.34
CA SER A 264 -24.04 -0.97 -2.64
C SER A 264 -23.97 -1.10 -1.12
N GLU A 265 -22.99 -1.80 -0.56
CA GLU A 265 -22.78 -1.92 0.89
C GLU A 265 -21.90 -0.79 1.46
N VAL A 266 -21.22 -0.03 0.60
CA VAL A 266 -20.29 1.04 1.01
C VAL A 266 -21.05 2.34 1.24
N HIS A 267 -21.82 2.39 2.32
CA HIS A 267 -22.59 3.55 2.75
C HIS A 267 -22.81 3.53 4.27
N PRO A 268 -23.15 4.67 4.90
CA PRO A 268 -23.45 4.68 6.33
C PRO A 268 -24.63 3.76 6.69
N SER A 269 -24.42 2.87 7.66
CA SER A 269 -25.41 1.87 8.08
C SER A 269 -25.09 1.32 9.47
N ASP A 270 -26.13 1.10 10.28
CA ASP A 270 -26.02 0.39 11.56
C ASP A 270 -25.87 -1.14 11.39
N ALA A 271 -26.37 -1.69 10.28
CA ALA A 271 -26.22 -3.11 9.97
C ALA A 271 -24.81 -3.38 9.40
N PRO A 272 -24.17 -4.52 9.75
CA PRO A 272 -22.90 -4.91 9.16
C PRO A 272 -23.01 -5.05 7.64
N MET A 273 -21.93 -4.70 6.93
CA MET A 273 -21.82 -4.86 5.49
C MET A 273 -22.03 -6.32 5.08
N ARG A 274 -22.63 -6.55 3.92
CA ARG A 274 -22.66 -7.90 3.33
C ARG A 274 -21.39 -8.16 2.52
N VAL A 275 -20.78 -9.33 2.74
CA VAL A 275 -19.58 -9.79 2.03
C VAL A 275 -19.86 -11.09 1.28
N GLU A 276 -19.16 -11.29 0.16
CA GLU A 276 -19.14 -12.55 -0.59
C GLU A 276 -17.73 -13.13 -0.59
N GLN A 277 -17.55 -14.32 -0.02
CA GLN A 277 -16.27 -15.02 -0.08
C GLN A 277 -15.91 -15.42 -1.52
N LEU A 278 -14.75 -14.94 -1.98
CA LEU A 278 -14.17 -15.30 -3.28
C LEU A 278 -13.26 -16.51 -3.15
N ALA A 279 -12.37 -16.52 -2.17
CA ALA A 279 -11.43 -17.60 -1.94
C ALA A 279 -11.05 -17.70 -0.45
N GLN A 280 -10.58 -18.87 -0.04
CA GLN A 280 -9.96 -19.07 1.26
C GLN A 280 -8.70 -19.92 1.07
N LEU A 281 -7.58 -19.41 1.56
CA LEU A 281 -6.26 -20.02 1.52
C LEU A 281 -5.99 -20.74 2.84
N GLY A 282 -5.49 -21.95 2.73
CA GLY A 282 -5.36 -22.91 3.82
C GLY A 282 -4.65 -24.16 3.32
N PRO A 283 -3.96 -24.94 4.17
CA PRO A 283 -3.43 -26.25 3.79
C PRO A 283 -4.50 -27.06 3.05
N PRO A 284 -4.16 -27.65 1.88
CA PRO A 284 -2.79 -27.85 1.36
C PRO A 284 -2.21 -26.70 0.51
N HIS A 285 -2.88 -25.55 0.37
CA HIS A 285 -2.33 -24.40 -0.35
C HIS A 285 -1.07 -23.86 0.36
N PRO A 286 -0.11 -23.27 -0.39
CA PRO A 286 0.88 -22.39 0.20
C PRO A 286 0.17 -21.31 1.00
N VAL A 287 0.46 -21.25 2.30
CA VAL A 287 -0.09 -20.27 3.22
C VAL A 287 1.02 -19.52 3.90
N ASP A 288 0.72 -18.27 4.18
CA ASP A 288 1.63 -17.29 4.74
C ASP A 288 0.85 -16.25 5.52
N ASN A 289 1.55 -15.27 6.10
CA ASN A 289 0.95 -14.07 6.69
C ASN A 289 0.46 -13.12 5.58
N PHE A 290 -0.47 -13.57 4.71
CA PHE A 290 -1.07 -12.72 3.70
C PHE A 290 -1.90 -11.63 4.37
N GLU A 291 -1.60 -10.38 4.05
CA GLU A 291 -2.24 -9.21 4.66
C GLU A 291 -2.67 -8.16 3.64
N GLY A 292 -1.94 -7.99 2.54
CA GLY A 292 -2.28 -7.03 1.48
C GLY A 292 -3.03 -7.58 0.27
N VAL A 293 -3.80 -6.72 -0.41
CA VAL A 293 -4.50 -7.04 -1.66
C VAL A 293 -4.64 -5.82 -2.60
N SER A 294 -4.40 -6.03 -3.90
CA SER A 294 -4.75 -5.05 -4.95
C SER A 294 -5.52 -5.68 -6.11
N ALA A 295 -6.44 -4.92 -6.71
CA ALA A 295 -7.39 -5.30 -7.73
C ALA A 295 -7.28 -4.43 -8.99
N VAL A 296 -6.64 -4.96 -10.04
CA VAL A 296 -6.42 -4.22 -11.29
C VAL A 296 -7.21 -4.79 -12.46
N ARG A 297 -7.57 -3.91 -13.40
CA ARG A 297 -8.16 -4.32 -14.68
C ARG A 297 -7.05 -4.71 -15.66
N MET A 298 -7.02 -5.97 -16.07
CA MET A 298 -6.11 -6.43 -17.12
C MET A 298 -6.58 -5.97 -18.52
N PRO A 299 -5.69 -5.88 -19.53
CA PRO A 299 -6.04 -5.50 -20.90
C PRO A 299 -7.11 -6.37 -21.56
N ASN A 300 -7.22 -7.64 -21.17
CA ASN A 300 -8.25 -8.57 -21.65
C ASN A 300 -9.61 -8.42 -20.95
N GLY A 301 -9.76 -7.41 -20.08
CA GLY A 301 -11.00 -7.11 -19.39
C GLY A 301 -11.21 -7.85 -18.07
N VAL A 302 -10.36 -8.80 -17.68
CA VAL A 302 -10.52 -9.50 -16.39
C VAL A 302 -9.96 -8.65 -15.24
N THR A 303 -10.56 -8.75 -14.06
CA THR A 303 -9.93 -8.21 -12.84
C THR A 303 -8.91 -9.22 -12.34
N ARG A 304 -7.69 -8.75 -12.07
CA ARG A 304 -6.63 -9.51 -11.41
C ARG A 304 -6.55 -9.06 -9.96
N LEU A 305 -6.44 -10.03 -9.07
CA LEU A 305 -6.10 -9.77 -7.67
C LEU A 305 -4.63 -10.15 -7.46
N TYR A 306 -3.86 -9.24 -6.88
CA TYR A 306 -2.52 -9.47 -6.36
C TYR A 306 -2.61 -9.47 -4.85
N ILE A 307 -1.88 -10.38 -4.20
CA ILE A 307 -1.83 -10.49 -2.75
C ILE A 307 -0.36 -10.55 -2.32
N VAL A 308 -0.05 -9.98 -1.16
CA VAL A 308 1.29 -9.98 -0.58
C VAL A 308 1.24 -10.51 0.84
N SER A 309 2.34 -11.11 1.28
CA SER A 309 2.51 -11.62 2.63
C SER A 309 3.67 -10.95 3.32
N ASP A 310 3.50 -10.72 4.61
CA ASP A 310 4.58 -10.31 5.50
C ASP A 310 5.37 -11.53 5.99
N ASP A 311 6.70 -11.46 5.90
CA ASP A 311 7.57 -12.51 6.40
C ASP A 311 7.85 -12.42 7.90
N ASN A 312 7.33 -11.40 8.59
CA ASN A 312 7.62 -11.00 9.96
C ASN A 312 9.14 -10.87 10.22
N PHE A 313 9.92 -10.58 9.17
CA PHE A 313 11.40 -10.68 9.15
C PHE A 313 11.93 -12.03 9.65
N SER A 314 11.13 -13.08 9.55
CA SER A 314 11.50 -14.43 9.95
C SER A 314 12.36 -15.07 8.87
N ARG A 315 13.41 -15.80 9.30
CA ARG A 315 14.18 -16.62 8.36
C ARG A 315 13.31 -17.80 7.95
N ARG A 316 12.94 -17.86 6.68
CA ARG A 316 12.30 -19.01 6.05
C ARG A 316 13.35 -20.07 5.70
#